data_AF-A0A662XJ17-F1
#
_entry.id   AF-A0A662XJ17-F1
#
_cell.length_a   1.000
_cell.length_b   1.000
_cell.length_c   1.000
_cell.angle_alpha   90.00
_cell.angle_beta   90.00
_cell.angle_gamma   90.00
#
_symmetry.space_group_name_H-M   'P 1'
#
loop_
_entity.id
_entity.type
_entity.pdbx_description
1 polymer ?
#
loop_
_entity_poly.entity_id
_entity_poly.type
_entity_poly.pdbx_seq_one_letter_code
_entity_poly.pdbx_strand_id
1 'polypeptide(L)'
;MIKREPLPSSENSAATGNRPDDVTDKAALSFILSSESESESGSDAEDDPAPRKRGSISDGSVLKRHRSMSATSSTATTTKKGSKFCSVEGCTSRAKHAKRCWRHGGSVKCKVADCINRAKSKGVCWSHGGGTVCSFEACDTISVSNGFCWAHGGGKRCQVADCSKPAYERTQNYCQAHFEELSVSARAAPQPTELSV
;
A
#
# COMPACT_ATOMS: atom_id res chain seq x y z
N MET A 1 14.50 29.95 -37.66
CA MET A 1 15.55 30.64 -36.88
C MET A 1 15.31 30.32 -35.41
N ILE A 2 15.94 29.27 -34.86
CA ILE A 2 17.19 29.33 -34.06
C ILE A 2 16.97 30.24 -32.84
N LYS A 3 16.87 29.73 -31.60
CA LYS A 3 18.04 29.20 -30.88
C LYS A 3 17.63 28.26 -29.73
N ARG A 4 18.10 27.01 -29.80
CA ARG A 4 18.35 26.16 -28.63
C ARG A 4 19.68 26.63 -28.05
N GLU A 5 19.73 26.87 -26.75
CA GLU A 5 20.97 27.14 -26.00
C GLU A 5 21.05 26.15 -24.82
N PRO A 6 22.28 25.82 -24.37
CA PRO A 6 22.66 24.47 -24.01
C PRO A 6 22.69 24.22 -22.51
N LEU A 7 22.59 22.94 -22.13
CA LEU A 7 22.99 22.45 -20.81
C LEU A 7 24.52 22.48 -20.71
N PRO A 8 25.13 22.96 -19.61
CA PRO A 8 26.51 22.64 -19.31
C PRO A 8 26.63 21.23 -18.72
N SER A 9 27.41 20.42 -19.42
CA SER A 9 27.95 19.13 -19.02
C SER A 9 29.01 19.27 -17.92
N SER A 10 28.94 18.34 -16.97
CA SER A 10 30.01 17.71 -16.19
C SER A 10 31.42 18.29 -16.27
N GLU A 11 32.02 18.59 -15.10
CA GLU A 11 33.35 18.07 -14.79
C GLU A 11 33.72 18.15 -13.29
N ASN A 12 34.13 16.99 -12.79
CA ASN A 12 35.23 16.72 -11.85
C ASN A 12 35.19 17.33 -10.44
N SER A 13 35.23 16.46 -9.43
CA SER A 13 36.45 16.29 -8.62
C SER A 13 36.31 15.10 -7.67
N ALA A 14 37.18 14.12 -7.87
CA ALA A 14 37.56 13.18 -6.84
C ALA A 14 38.30 13.94 -5.72
N ALA A 15 37.87 13.74 -4.47
CA ALA A 15 38.67 14.08 -3.30
C ALA A 15 38.37 13.05 -2.21
N THR A 16 39.15 11.97 -2.23
CA THR A 16 39.36 11.10 -1.08
C THR A 16 40.11 11.88 0.00
N GLY A 17 39.38 12.33 1.01
CA GLY A 17 39.94 12.86 2.24
C GLY A 17 39.97 11.79 3.33
N ASN A 18 41.04 10.99 3.36
CA ASN A 18 41.42 10.23 4.55
C ASN A 18 42.00 11.21 5.58
N ARG A 19 41.50 11.17 6.83
CA ARG A 19 42.15 11.78 7.99
C ARG A 19 42.22 10.73 9.11
N PRO A 20 43.42 10.24 9.46
CA PRO A 20 43.65 9.51 10.69
C PRO A 20 44.52 10.35 11.63
N ASP A 21 43.90 10.94 12.64
CA ASP A 21 44.56 11.46 13.85
C ASP A 21 43.61 11.00 14.98
N ASP A 22 43.97 10.11 15.90
CA ASP A 22 44.94 10.35 16.95
C ASP A 22 45.38 9.01 17.56
N VAL A 23 46.69 8.85 17.70
CA VAL A 23 47.34 7.78 18.44
C VAL A 23 47.49 8.24 19.88
N THR A 24 46.79 7.59 20.80
CA THR A 24 47.22 7.54 22.20
C THR A 24 47.11 6.10 22.69
N ASP A 25 48.24 5.40 22.54
CA ASP A 25 48.58 4.15 23.22
C ASP A 25 48.39 4.29 24.73
N LYS A 26 47.54 3.44 25.32
CA LYS A 26 47.73 2.91 26.68
C LYS A 26 47.18 1.50 26.77
N ALA A 27 48.04 0.54 26.44
CA ALA A 27 47.93 -0.83 26.90
C ALA A 27 48.04 -0.91 28.43
N ALA A 28 47.14 -1.65 29.07
CA ALA A 28 47.43 -2.37 30.32
C ALA A 28 46.43 -3.53 30.48
N LEU A 29 46.90 -4.73 30.18
CA LEU A 29 46.34 -6.02 30.58
C LEU A 29 46.75 -6.30 32.03
N SER A 30 45.79 -6.63 32.91
CA SER A 30 45.90 -7.44 34.16
C SER A 30 44.76 -7.05 35.11
N PHE A 31 44.09 -7.88 35.91
CA PHE A 31 44.30 -9.25 36.39
C PHE A 31 42.98 -9.77 37.01
N ILE A 32 43.00 -11.06 37.34
CA ILE A 32 41.94 -12.01 37.70
C ILE A 32 41.28 -11.82 39.10
N LEU A 33 39.98 -12.17 39.17
CA LEU A 33 39.08 -12.65 40.27
C LEU A 33 39.13 -12.08 41.70
N SER A 34 37.96 -11.63 42.18
CA SER A 34 37.26 -12.09 43.41
C SER A 34 35.81 -11.61 43.30
N SER A 35 34.82 -12.46 43.03
CA SER A 35 34.03 -13.21 44.03
C SER A 35 33.35 -12.32 45.07
N GLU A 36 32.27 -11.65 44.69
CA GLU A 36 31.17 -11.29 45.61
C GLU A 36 29.85 -11.54 44.89
N SER A 37 29.19 -12.59 45.37
CA SER A 37 27.86 -13.05 45.05
C SER A 37 26.84 -12.23 45.83
N GLU A 38 25.95 -11.51 45.14
CA GLU A 38 24.61 -11.21 45.66
C GLU A 38 23.58 -11.44 44.55
N SER A 39 22.79 -12.48 44.78
CA SER A 39 21.65 -12.93 44.03
C SER A 39 20.42 -12.10 44.39
N GLU A 40 19.80 -11.45 43.42
CA GLU A 40 18.38 -11.13 43.47
C GLU A 40 17.69 -11.66 42.20
N SER A 41 17.02 -12.79 42.39
CA SER A 41 16.07 -13.39 41.47
C SER A 41 14.71 -12.71 41.66
N GLY A 42 14.32 -11.87 40.72
CA GLY A 42 12.94 -11.37 40.57
C GLY A 42 12.40 -11.80 39.21
N SER A 43 11.73 -12.95 39.16
CA SER A 43 10.96 -13.39 38.01
C SER A 43 9.52 -12.90 38.17
N ASP A 44 9.24 -11.69 37.71
CA ASP A 44 7.87 -11.21 37.55
C ASP A 44 7.42 -11.45 36.11
N ALA A 45 6.43 -12.33 36.00
CA ALA A 45 5.77 -12.72 34.78
C ALA A 45 4.92 -11.55 34.25
N GLU A 46 5.45 -10.82 33.28
CA GLU A 46 4.63 -9.91 32.48
C GLU A 46 3.92 -10.73 31.39
N ASP A 47 2.59 -10.77 31.53
CA ASP A 47 1.59 -11.29 30.62
C ASP A 47 1.85 -10.80 29.18
N ASP A 48 2.32 -11.70 28.33
CA ASP A 48 2.52 -11.47 26.90
C ASP A 48 1.14 -11.56 26.20
N PRO A 49 0.51 -10.45 25.75
CA PRO A 49 -0.77 -10.54 25.07
C PRO A 49 -0.54 -11.08 23.66
N ALA A 50 -0.65 -12.41 23.54
CA ALA A 50 -0.61 -13.15 22.30
C ALA A 50 -1.34 -12.40 21.16
N PRO A 51 -0.75 -12.31 19.95
CA PRO A 51 -1.43 -11.71 18.82
C PRO A 51 -2.70 -12.51 18.54
N ARG A 52 -3.85 -11.87 18.68
CA ARG A 52 -5.17 -12.44 18.39
C ARG A 52 -5.17 -12.97 16.96
N LYS A 53 -5.02 -14.29 16.80
CA LYS A 53 -5.23 -14.99 15.53
C LYS A 53 -6.65 -14.66 15.06
N ARG A 54 -6.76 -13.85 14.01
CA ARG A 54 -8.02 -13.65 13.29
C ARG A 54 -8.45 -15.02 12.78
N GLY A 55 -9.51 -15.55 13.37
CA GLY A 55 -10.03 -16.88 13.06
C GLY A 55 -10.15 -17.09 11.56
N SER A 56 -9.58 -18.19 11.10
CA SER A 56 -9.84 -18.76 9.79
C SER A 56 -11.31 -19.18 9.77
N ILE A 57 -12.14 -18.44 9.05
CA ILE A 57 -13.53 -18.83 8.82
C ILE A 57 -13.48 -19.89 7.72
N SER A 58 -13.40 -21.15 8.12
CA SER A 58 -13.67 -22.28 7.23
C SER A 58 -15.18 -22.36 6.99
N ASP A 59 -15.50 -22.39 5.69
CA ASP A 59 -16.76 -22.71 5.00
C ASP A 59 -18.09 -22.74 5.77
N GLY A 60 -19.03 -21.92 5.29
CA GLY A 60 -20.41 -21.87 5.77
C GLY A 60 -21.19 -20.76 5.06
N SER A 61 -21.68 -21.06 3.86
CA SER A 61 -22.74 -20.35 3.12
C SER A 61 -22.85 -18.83 3.37
N VAL A 62 -22.05 -18.05 2.64
CA VAL A 62 -22.26 -16.60 2.54
C VAL A 62 -23.50 -16.36 1.68
N LEU A 63 -24.69 -16.49 2.26
CA LEU A 63 -25.86 -15.83 1.71
C LEU A 63 -25.55 -14.34 1.69
N LYS A 64 -25.42 -13.79 0.48
CA LYS A 64 -25.20 -12.38 0.19
C LYS A 64 -26.28 -11.61 0.96
N ARG A 65 -25.95 -10.97 2.08
CA ARG A 65 -26.88 -10.05 2.74
C ARG A 65 -27.05 -8.85 1.81
N HIS A 66 -28.02 -8.93 0.92
CA HIS A 66 -28.57 -7.76 0.25
C HIS A 66 -29.12 -6.89 1.37
N ARG A 67 -28.42 -5.81 1.68
CA ARG A 67 -28.96 -4.77 2.54
C ARG A 67 -30.11 -4.15 1.78
N SER A 68 -31.34 -4.53 2.14
CA SER A 68 -32.56 -3.98 1.57
C SER A 68 -32.52 -2.46 1.62
N MET A 69 -32.56 -1.84 0.46
CA MET A 69 -32.73 -0.41 0.30
C MET A 69 -34.25 -0.18 0.40
N SER A 70 -34.77 0.18 1.58
CA SER A 70 -36.16 0.63 1.67
C SER A 70 -36.28 1.94 0.88
N ALA A 71 -36.98 1.89 -0.25
CA ALA A 71 -37.39 3.06 -1.01
C ALA A 71 -38.54 3.73 -0.27
N THR A 72 -38.22 4.70 0.58
CA THR A 72 -39.21 5.65 1.10
C THR A 72 -38.95 7.00 0.43
N SER A 73 -39.74 7.29 -0.59
CA SER A 73 -39.99 8.63 -1.09
C SER A 73 -40.71 9.41 0.00
N SER A 74 -40.05 10.42 0.59
CA SER A 74 -40.73 11.34 1.51
C SER A 74 -40.12 12.73 1.44
N THR A 75 -41.04 13.66 1.29
CA THR A 75 -40.96 15.11 1.23
C THR A 75 -40.33 15.74 2.49
N ALA A 76 -39.80 16.96 2.34
CA ALA A 76 -39.07 17.76 3.34
C ALA A 76 -39.82 17.89 4.69
N THR A 77 -39.17 17.90 5.86
CA THR A 77 -38.60 19.12 6.52
C THR A 77 -37.88 18.80 7.87
N THR A 78 -36.88 19.62 8.24
CA THR A 78 -36.35 20.00 9.58
C THR A 78 -36.32 18.96 10.72
N THR A 79 -35.18 18.43 11.22
CA THR A 79 -34.14 19.14 12.00
C THR A 79 -32.87 18.27 12.10
N LYS A 80 -31.72 18.94 12.20
CA LYS A 80 -30.37 18.49 11.84
C LYS A 80 -29.71 17.53 12.85
N LYS A 81 -29.67 16.23 12.53
CA LYS A 81 -28.56 15.35 12.92
C LYS A 81 -27.84 14.91 11.64
N GLY A 82 -26.73 15.61 11.33
CA GLY A 82 -25.80 15.43 10.20
C GLY A 82 -26.33 14.74 8.94
N SER A 83 -26.56 15.49 7.86
CA SER A 83 -26.92 14.90 6.57
C SER A 83 -25.91 13.83 6.18
N LYS A 84 -26.41 12.63 5.89
CA LYS A 84 -25.65 11.50 5.33
C LYS A 84 -25.03 11.85 3.97
N PHE A 85 -25.55 12.89 3.33
CA PHE A 85 -25.13 13.41 2.04
C PHE A 85 -24.25 14.65 2.18
N CYS A 86 -23.51 14.91 1.10
CA CYS A 86 -22.65 16.07 0.95
C CYS A 86 -23.44 17.36 1.15
N SER A 87 -22.89 18.30 1.92
CA SER A 87 -23.46 19.61 2.21
C SER A 87 -23.41 20.60 1.04
N VAL A 88 -23.00 20.17 -0.15
CA VAL A 88 -22.95 21.04 -1.34
C VAL A 88 -24.30 20.89 -2.04
N GLU A 89 -24.95 22.01 -2.33
CA GLU A 89 -26.25 22.05 -3.01
C GLU A 89 -26.21 21.23 -4.30
N GLY A 90 -27.24 20.40 -4.52
CA GLY A 90 -27.32 19.49 -5.67
C GLY A 90 -26.38 18.28 -5.63
N CYS A 91 -25.55 18.11 -4.59
CA CYS A 91 -24.66 16.95 -4.49
C CYS A 91 -25.34 15.75 -3.81
N THR A 92 -25.69 14.74 -4.59
CA THR A 92 -26.25 13.47 -4.10
C THR A 92 -25.21 12.50 -3.55
N SER A 93 -23.92 12.86 -3.60
CA SER A 93 -22.85 12.01 -3.10
C SER A 93 -22.84 11.95 -1.58
N ARG A 94 -22.48 10.78 -1.04
CA ARG A 94 -22.42 10.56 0.40
C ARG A 94 -21.29 11.38 1.05
N ALA A 95 -21.58 11.97 2.20
CA ALA A 95 -20.58 12.65 3.00
C ALA A 95 -19.62 11.65 3.66
N LYS A 96 -18.34 12.04 3.74
CA LYS A 96 -17.29 11.32 4.47
C LYS A 96 -16.76 12.18 5.60
N HIS A 97 -15.81 13.07 5.32
CA HIS A 97 -15.30 14.06 6.29
C HIS A 97 -15.99 15.41 6.12
N ALA A 98 -16.09 16.18 7.21
CA ALA A 98 -16.60 17.55 7.22
C ALA A 98 -17.96 17.73 6.50
N LYS A 99 -18.83 16.71 6.56
CA LYS A 99 -20.14 16.67 5.86
C LYS A 99 -20.03 16.86 4.33
N ARG A 100 -18.88 16.58 3.72
CA ARG A 100 -18.66 16.69 2.27
C ARG A 100 -18.25 15.35 1.65
N CYS A 101 -18.48 15.19 0.35
CA CYS A 101 -18.06 14.01 -0.40
C CYS A 101 -16.60 14.10 -0.85
N TRP A 102 -16.04 13.02 -1.41
CA TRP A 102 -14.65 12.98 -1.85
C TRP A 102 -14.31 14.03 -2.93
N ARG A 103 -15.28 14.46 -3.75
CA ARG A 103 -15.10 15.53 -4.76
C ARG A 103 -15.10 16.92 -4.13
N HIS A 104 -15.92 17.12 -3.10
CA HIS A 104 -16.13 18.42 -2.46
C HIS A 104 -15.32 18.59 -1.17
N GLY A 105 -14.14 17.96 -1.04
CA GLY A 105 -13.27 18.15 0.13
C GLY A 105 -13.61 17.28 1.35
N GLY A 106 -14.36 16.21 1.17
CA GLY A 106 -14.63 15.17 2.17
C GLY A 106 -13.45 14.21 2.40
N SER A 107 -12.22 14.71 2.35
CA SER A 107 -10.98 13.97 2.58
C SER A 107 -10.00 14.82 3.37
N VAL A 108 -9.17 14.18 4.18
CA VAL A 108 -8.10 14.84 4.94
C VAL A 108 -6.84 14.90 4.09
N LYS A 109 -6.09 16.01 4.14
CA LYS A 109 -4.79 16.14 3.48
C LYS A 109 -3.73 15.31 4.22
N CYS A 110 -2.70 14.88 3.52
CA CYS A 110 -1.55 14.26 4.17
C CYS A 110 -0.89 15.25 5.14
N LYS A 111 -0.51 14.78 6.33
CA LYS A 111 0.15 15.58 7.38
C LYS A 111 1.60 15.96 7.04
N VAL A 112 2.26 15.21 6.15
CA VAL A 112 3.62 15.51 5.69
C VAL A 112 3.61 16.85 4.95
N ALA A 113 4.57 17.72 5.26
CA ALA A 113 4.75 19.03 4.63
C ALA A 113 4.80 18.90 3.10
N ASP A 114 4.18 19.86 2.41
CA ASP A 114 4.14 19.95 0.94
C ASP A 114 3.56 18.72 0.20
N CYS A 115 2.91 17.79 0.91
CA CYS A 115 2.27 16.66 0.28
C CYS A 115 0.86 17.01 -0.23
N ILE A 116 0.68 16.97 -1.55
CA ILE A 116 -0.61 17.22 -2.22
C ILE A 116 -1.58 16.04 -2.05
N ASN A 117 -1.06 14.87 -1.68
CA ASN A 117 -1.86 13.65 -1.57
C ASN A 117 -2.82 13.68 -0.38
N ARG A 118 -3.89 12.90 -0.51
CA ARG A 118 -4.91 12.73 0.53
C ARG A 118 -4.47 11.65 1.51
N ALA A 119 -4.75 11.88 2.78
CA ALA A 119 -4.54 10.88 3.82
C ALA A 119 -5.47 9.67 3.61
N LYS A 120 -4.91 8.47 3.69
CA LYS A 120 -5.66 7.21 3.65
C LYS A 120 -5.99 6.73 5.06
N SER A 121 -4.97 6.67 5.91
CA SER A 121 -5.09 6.34 7.34
C SER A 121 -3.99 7.07 8.12
N LYS A 122 -4.10 7.12 9.46
CA LYS A 122 -3.12 7.77 10.36
C LYS A 122 -2.82 9.26 10.06
N GLY A 123 -3.59 9.89 9.17
CA GLY A 123 -3.36 11.25 8.70
C GLY A 123 -2.30 11.38 7.59
N VAL A 124 -1.83 10.28 7.01
CA VAL A 124 -0.80 10.27 5.96
C VAL A 124 -1.30 9.53 4.71
N CYS A 125 -0.74 9.88 3.55
CA CYS A 125 -1.10 9.27 2.27
C CYS A 125 -0.41 7.90 2.09
N TRP A 126 -0.71 7.19 0.99
CA TRP A 126 -0.14 5.88 0.71
C TRP A 126 1.40 5.88 0.69
N SER A 127 2.02 6.88 0.06
CA SER A 127 3.48 6.99 -0.03
C SER A 127 4.15 7.35 1.30
N HIS A 128 3.39 7.92 2.25
CA HIS A 128 3.90 8.31 3.57
C HIS A 128 3.41 7.37 4.68
N GLY A 129 3.07 6.11 4.37
CA GLY A 129 2.73 5.10 5.39
C GLY A 129 1.25 5.03 5.78
N GLY A 130 0.35 5.61 4.98
CA GLY A 130 -1.10 5.55 5.19
C GLY A 130 -1.74 4.20 4.86
N GLY A 131 -0.95 3.20 4.47
CA GLY A 131 -1.40 1.82 4.27
C GLY A 131 -0.97 0.88 5.39
N THR A 132 -1.38 -0.37 5.29
CA THR A 132 -0.87 -1.46 6.13
C THR A 132 0.49 -1.90 5.62
N VAL A 133 1.42 -2.19 6.53
CA VAL A 133 2.76 -2.68 6.18
C VAL A 133 2.66 -4.14 5.72
N CYS A 134 3.57 -4.56 4.86
CA CYS A 134 3.69 -5.93 4.40
C CYS A 134 3.93 -6.87 5.60
N SER A 135 3.16 -7.95 5.68
CA SER A 135 3.27 -8.98 6.73
C SER A 135 4.49 -9.89 6.58
N PHE A 136 5.32 -9.67 5.56
CA PHE A 136 6.55 -10.43 5.36
C PHE A 136 7.65 -9.89 6.28
N GLU A 137 8.51 -10.79 6.78
CA GLU A 137 9.57 -10.47 7.73
C GLU A 137 10.50 -9.36 7.20
N ALA A 138 10.79 -8.38 8.05
CA ALA A 138 11.64 -7.22 7.73
C ALA A 138 11.25 -6.46 6.45
N CYS A 139 9.95 -6.40 6.12
CA CYS A 139 9.47 -5.68 4.94
C CYS A 139 8.67 -4.42 5.29
N ASP A 140 9.29 -3.24 5.15
CA ASP A 140 8.65 -1.95 5.44
C ASP A 140 7.72 -1.43 4.33
N THR A 141 7.62 -2.17 3.22
CA THR A 141 6.78 -1.76 2.10
C THR A 141 5.30 -1.89 2.43
N ILE A 142 4.48 -1.06 1.79
CA ILE A 142 3.03 -1.08 2.00
C ILE A 142 2.39 -2.26 1.28
N SER A 143 1.55 -3.00 2.00
CA SER A 143 0.78 -4.11 1.46
C SER A 143 -0.24 -3.63 0.44
N VAL A 144 -0.33 -4.32 -0.69
CA VAL A 144 -1.29 -4.03 -1.76
C VAL A 144 -2.57 -4.83 -1.54
N SER A 145 -2.45 -6.14 -1.31
CA SER A 145 -3.58 -7.04 -0.98
C SER A 145 -3.08 -8.23 -0.14
N ASN A 146 -4.00 -8.92 0.53
CA ASN A 146 -3.71 -10.10 1.36
C ASN A 146 -2.64 -9.89 2.45
N GLY A 147 -2.41 -8.65 2.88
CA GLY A 147 -1.36 -8.31 3.84
C GLY A 147 0.05 -8.25 3.24
N PHE A 148 0.24 -8.49 1.95
CA PHE A 148 1.55 -8.50 1.31
C PHE A 148 1.74 -7.36 0.30
N CYS A 149 2.99 -6.96 0.08
CA CYS A 149 3.36 -6.01 -0.97
C CYS A 149 3.49 -6.70 -2.33
N TRP A 150 3.78 -5.94 -3.39
CA TRP A 150 3.90 -6.50 -4.74
C TRP A 150 4.96 -7.62 -4.85
N ALA A 151 6.08 -7.47 -4.15
CA ALA A 151 7.17 -8.44 -4.14
C ALA A 151 6.78 -9.73 -3.41
N HIS A 152 6.04 -9.63 -2.31
CA HIS A 152 5.71 -10.75 -1.42
C HIS A 152 4.30 -11.34 -1.63
N GLY A 153 3.69 -11.15 -2.81
CA GLY A 153 2.43 -11.82 -3.17
C GLY A 153 1.15 -10.98 -3.02
N GLY A 154 1.28 -9.66 -2.88
CA GLY A 154 0.17 -8.72 -2.77
C GLY A 154 -0.58 -8.41 -4.07
N GLY A 155 -0.35 -9.16 -5.15
CA GLY A 155 -0.97 -8.95 -6.45
C GLY A 155 -0.84 -10.17 -7.35
N LYS A 156 -1.68 -10.24 -8.39
CA LYS A 156 -1.61 -11.32 -9.39
C LYS A 156 -0.47 -11.02 -10.38
N ARG A 157 0.30 -12.06 -10.71
CA ARG A 157 1.32 -12.03 -11.76
C ARG A 157 0.73 -12.53 -13.06
N CYS A 158 1.35 -12.13 -14.17
CA CYS A 158 0.98 -12.62 -15.49
C CYS A 158 1.05 -14.16 -15.53
N GLN A 159 0.08 -14.80 -16.18
CA GLN A 159 0.07 -16.26 -16.34
C GLN A 159 1.11 -16.80 -17.35
N VAL A 160 1.68 -15.95 -18.21
CA VAL A 160 2.74 -16.35 -19.13
C VAL A 160 3.99 -16.69 -18.35
N ALA A 161 4.62 -17.81 -18.70
CA ALA A 161 5.90 -18.25 -18.13
C ALA A 161 6.94 -17.13 -18.21
N ASP A 162 7.78 -17.04 -17.18
CA ASP A 162 8.86 -16.04 -17.06
C ASP A 162 8.41 -14.56 -17.05
N CYS A 163 7.11 -14.29 -16.95
CA CYS A 163 6.58 -12.93 -16.89
C CYS A 163 6.19 -12.53 -15.46
N SER A 164 7.01 -11.66 -14.85
CA SER A 164 6.75 -11.13 -13.50
C SER A 164 5.87 -9.86 -13.49
N LYS A 165 5.38 -9.42 -14.66
CA LYS A 165 4.56 -8.21 -14.81
C LYS A 165 3.21 -8.34 -14.08
N PRO A 166 2.64 -7.22 -13.62
CA PRO A 166 1.33 -7.21 -12.99
C PRO A 166 0.22 -7.64 -13.94
N ALA A 167 -0.73 -8.38 -13.39
CA ALA A 167 -1.92 -8.82 -14.09
C ALA A 167 -3.18 -8.52 -13.28
N TYR A 168 -4.31 -8.43 -13.99
CA TYR A 168 -5.60 -8.09 -13.41
C TYR A 168 -6.67 -9.05 -13.92
N GLU A 169 -7.75 -9.19 -13.16
CA GLU A 169 -8.89 -10.02 -13.55
C GLU A 169 -9.50 -9.55 -14.89
N ARG A 170 -9.56 -8.23 -15.11
CA ARG A 170 -10.05 -7.63 -16.37
C ARG A 170 -9.23 -8.02 -17.61
N THR A 171 -7.97 -8.41 -17.43
CA THR A 171 -7.06 -8.84 -18.49
C THR A 171 -6.86 -10.37 -18.45
N GLN A 172 -7.81 -11.12 -17.90
CA GLN A 172 -7.75 -12.58 -17.77
C GLN A 172 -6.48 -13.09 -17.05
N ASN A 173 -5.95 -12.32 -16.10
CA ASN A 173 -4.68 -12.59 -15.41
C ASN A 173 -3.43 -12.59 -16.31
N TYR A 174 -3.51 -11.89 -17.44
CA TYR A 174 -2.34 -11.52 -18.24
C TYR A 174 -1.92 -10.08 -17.94
N CYS A 175 -0.64 -9.79 -18.11
CA CYS A 175 -0.18 -8.40 -18.15
C CYS A 175 -0.72 -7.71 -19.41
N GLN A 176 -0.71 -6.38 -19.43
CA GLN A 176 -1.33 -5.65 -20.54
C GLN A 176 -0.73 -6.01 -21.91
N ALA A 177 0.59 -6.18 -22.00
CA ALA A 177 1.27 -6.61 -23.22
C ALA A 177 0.82 -8.01 -23.70
N HIS A 178 0.86 -9.01 -22.81
CA HIS A 178 0.44 -10.37 -23.17
C HIS A 178 -1.06 -10.49 -23.39
N PHE A 179 -1.87 -9.65 -22.74
CA PHE A 179 -3.31 -9.59 -23.01
C PHE A 179 -3.60 -9.07 -24.42
N GLU A 180 -2.84 -8.05 -24.87
CA GLU A 180 -2.94 -7.55 -26.23
C GLU A 180 -2.50 -8.62 -27.25
N GLU A 181 -1.38 -9.32 -27.02
CA GLU A 181 -0.92 -10.43 -27.88
C GLU A 181 -1.96 -11.55 -27.99
N LEU A 182 -2.55 -11.99 -26.88
CA LEU A 182 -3.62 -12.99 -26.89
C LEU A 182 -4.86 -12.52 -27.65
N SER A 183 -5.20 -11.23 -27.52
CA SER A 183 -6.33 -10.66 -28.25
C SER A 183 -6.07 -10.63 -29.77
N VAL A 184 -4.82 -10.46 -30.19
CA VAL A 184 -4.43 -10.53 -31.60
C VAL A 184 -4.44 -11.98 -32.10
N SER A 185 -3.90 -12.93 -31.34
CA SER A 185 -3.94 -14.36 -31.69
C SER A 185 -5.37 -14.90 -31.78
N ALA A 186 -6.29 -14.44 -30.93
CA ALA A 186 -7.70 -14.81 -31.01
C ALA A 186 -8.41 -14.24 -32.26
N ARG A 187 -7.94 -13.11 -32.80
CA ARG A 187 -8.47 -12.48 -34.02
C ARG A 187 -7.81 -13.02 -35.30
N ALA A 188 -6.66 -13.68 -35.19
CA ALA A 188 -5.90 -14.24 -36.29
C ALA A 188 -6.21 -15.72 -36.58
N ALA A 189 -7.10 -16.36 -35.80
CA ALA A 189 -7.57 -17.70 -36.13
C ALA A 189 -8.29 -17.69 -37.49
N PRO A 190 -7.84 -18.47 -38.49
CA PRO A 190 -8.54 -18.56 -39.77
C PRO A 190 -9.93 -19.13 -39.53
N GLN A 191 -10.95 -18.39 -39.97
CA GLN A 191 -12.35 -18.86 -39.98
C GLN A 191 -12.40 -20.18 -40.78
N PRO A 192 -13.09 -21.23 -40.30
CA PRO A 192 -13.28 -22.44 -41.10
C PRO A 192 -14.02 -22.05 -42.38
N THR A 193 -13.37 -22.18 -43.53
CA THR A 193 -14.02 -21.99 -44.83
C THR A 193 -14.97 -23.16 -45.03
N GLU A 194 -16.27 -22.90 -44.90
CA GLU A 194 -17.35 -23.80 -45.29
C GLU A 194 -17.06 -24.38 -46.69
N LEU A 195 -16.79 -25.68 -46.75
CA LEU A 195 -16.68 -26.45 -47.99
C LEU A 195 -18.09 -26.61 -48.56
N SER A 196 -18.48 -25.70 -49.45
CA SER A 196 -19.67 -25.86 -50.29
C SER A 196 -19.38 -26.92 -51.36
N VAL A 197 -20.00 -28.09 -51.20
CA VAL A 197 -20.13 -29.16 -52.20
C VAL A 197 -21.18 -28.79 -53.25
#